data_AF-A0A8T3LZ74-F1
#
_entry.id   AF-A0A8T3LZ74-F1
#
_cell.length_a   1.000
_cell.length_b   1.000
_cell.length_c   1.000
_cell.angle_alpha   90.00
_cell.angle_beta   90.00
_cell.angle_gamma   90.00
#
_symmetry.space_group_name_H-M   'P 1'
#
loop_
_entity.id
_entity.type
_entity.pdbx_description
1 polymer ?
#
loop_
_entity_poly.entity_id
_entity_poly.type
_entity_poly.pdbx_seq_one_letter_code
_entity_poly.pdbx_strand_id
1 'polypeptide(L)'
;MRRWRDAARGSMRVVSERPDMWLPGALAWVSSIGWIPFVVAVVRPPTVAELTFLGAGIVSSGSWPWNAVIIGGAAVGLVILAFALVATANAVLIGLIERRATSGGDIGRIFVVSLVAALPAALAVMVVSVAAVTIAQRAFNAPDPSGGPVMRMVTGLAPYLALLGLTIAAGAAFAAVAGRLAVRRGNGVLRALRSAPAIAVRAASASHAMVVLAAQLVFLCFSTLLLGVLWAPIGAQLTSGGGFDIAIGLLLVGFVAIWLCLVLAGGALHAWSAATWSRLLAADALEETVEPAWKP
;
A
#
# COMPACT_ATOMS: atom_id res chain seq x y z
N MET A 1 -12.66 20.48 10.47
CA MET A 1 -13.52 19.58 9.65
C MET A 1 -14.07 20.20 8.36
N ARG A 2 -14.60 21.45 8.34
CA ARG A 2 -15.14 22.07 7.11
C ARG A 2 -14.11 22.12 5.96
N ARG A 3 -12.93 22.69 6.24
CA ARG A 3 -11.77 22.73 5.30
C ARG A 3 -11.47 21.39 4.64
N TRP A 4 -11.42 20.32 5.43
CA TRP A 4 -11.19 18.97 4.92
C TRP A 4 -12.30 18.49 3.97
N ARG A 5 -13.57 18.71 4.35
CA ARG A 5 -14.72 18.33 3.50
C ARG A 5 -14.69 19.06 2.16
N ASP A 6 -14.35 20.34 2.16
CA ASP A 6 -14.27 21.16 0.95
C ASP A 6 -13.11 20.72 0.06
N ALA A 7 -11.95 20.42 0.64
CA ALA A 7 -10.80 19.86 -0.07
C ALA A 7 -11.12 18.48 -0.67
N ALA A 8 -11.78 17.60 0.09
CA ALA A 8 -12.17 16.26 -0.34
C ALA A 8 -13.20 16.29 -1.48
N ARG A 9 -14.25 17.12 -1.36
CA ARG A 9 -15.28 17.29 -2.40
C ARG A 9 -14.69 17.88 -3.67
N GLY A 10 -13.88 18.93 -3.53
CA GLY A 10 -13.25 19.54 -4.69
C GLY A 10 -12.23 18.62 -5.37
N SER A 11 -11.56 17.75 -4.62
CA SER A 11 -10.67 16.72 -5.17
C SER A 11 -11.45 15.63 -5.91
N MET A 12 -12.61 15.23 -5.39
CA MET A 12 -13.49 14.27 -6.04
C MET A 12 -13.92 14.78 -7.42
N ARG A 13 -14.34 16.05 -7.49
CA ARG A 13 -14.71 16.70 -8.76
C ARG A 13 -13.55 16.72 -9.77
N VAL A 14 -12.35 17.08 -9.31
CA VAL A 14 -11.17 17.08 -10.20
C VAL A 14 -10.86 15.68 -10.71
N VAL A 15 -10.87 14.66 -9.86
CA VAL A 15 -10.57 13.29 -10.30
C VAL A 15 -11.66 12.72 -11.20
N SER A 16 -12.94 13.07 -10.99
CA SER A 16 -14.01 12.64 -11.89
C SER A 16 -13.96 13.32 -13.26
N GLU A 17 -13.51 14.58 -13.32
CA GLU A 17 -13.38 15.33 -14.57
C GLU A 17 -12.06 15.04 -15.30
N ARG A 18 -11.11 14.34 -14.66
CA ARG A 18 -9.75 14.08 -15.16
C ARG A 18 -9.39 12.58 -15.14
N PRO A 19 -9.87 11.80 -16.11
CA PRO A 19 -9.55 10.38 -16.21
C PRO A 19 -8.05 10.11 -16.44
N ASP A 20 -7.30 11.10 -16.93
CA ASP A 20 -5.84 11.05 -17.04
C ASP A 20 -5.13 10.85 -15.68
N MET A 21 -5.79 11.17 -14.57
CA MET A 21 -5.27 10.91 -13.22
C MET A 21 -5.46 9.46 -12.76
N TRP A 22 -6.34 8.69 -13.40
CA TRP A 22 -6.70 7.35 -12.93
C TRP A 22 -5.61 6.34 -13.19
N LEU A 23 -4.95 6.42 -14.35
CA LEU A 23 -3.86 5.52 -14.72
C LEU A 23 -2.64 5.61 -13.79
N PRO A 24 -2.07 6.80 -13.49
CA PRO A 24 -1.00 6.89 -12.50
C PRO A 24 -1.50 6.52 -11.11
N GLY A 25 -2.75 6.85 -10.76
CA GLY A 25 -3.37 6.36 -9.53
C GLY A 25 -3.39 4.83 -9.45
N ALA A 26 -3.77 4.16 -10.53
CA ALA A 26 -3.87 2.72 -10.64
C ALA A 26 -2.49 2.05 -10.53
N LEU A 27 -1.47 2.65 -11.15
CA LEU A 27 -0.08 2.21 -10.99
C LEU A 27 0.38 2.29 -9.53
N ALA A 28 0.12 3.40 -8.84
CA ALA A 28 0.45 3.51 -7.42
C ALA A 28 -0.35 2.52 -6.56
N TRP A 29 -1.63 2.33 -6.86
CA TRP A 29 -2.50 1.39 -6.16
C TRP A 29 -2.02 -0.05 -6.32
N VAL A 30 -1.85 -0.53 -7.55
CA VAL A 30 -1.42 -1.92 -7.82
C VAL A 30 0.00 -2.19 -7.32
N SER A 31 0.90 -1.21 -7.37
CA SER A 31 2.28 -1.36 -6.88
C SER A 31 2.37 -1.37 -5.36
N SER A 32 1.33 -0.93 -4.64
CA SER A 32 1.29 -0.92 -3.18
C SER A 32 0.46 -2.08 -2.63
N ILE A 33 -0.86 -2.00 -2.74
CA ILE A 33 -1.80 -2.92 -2.10
C ILE A 33 -2.85 -3.50 -3.04
N GLY A 34 -2.98 -2.99 -4.27
CA GLY A 34 -3.99 -3.42 -5.24
C GLY A 34 -3.81 -4.84 -5.77
N TRP A 35 -2.63 -5.45 -5.58
CA TRP A 35 -2.39 -6.85 -5.90
C TRP A 35 -2.93 -7.83 -4.84
N ILE A 36 -3.14 -7.36 -3.60
CA ILE A 36 -3.57 -8.21 -2.47
C ILE A 36 -4.91 -8.90 -2.75
N PRO A 37 -5.98 -8.21 -3.20
CA PRO A 37 -7.27 -8.85 -3.46
C PRO A 37 -7.17 -9.98 -4.49
N PHE A 38 -6.32 -9.82 -5.51
CA PHE A 38 -6.11 -10.85 -6.53
C PHE A 38 -5.42 -12.07 -5.93
N VAL A 39 -4.31 -11.87 -5.19
CA VAL A 39 -3.59 -12.97 -4.55
C VAL A 39 -4.48 -13.70 -3.55
N VAL A 40 -5.21 -12.97 -2.71
CA VAL A 40 -6.11 -13.59 -1.71
C VAL A 40 -7.26 -14.37 -2.36
N ALA A 41 -7.81 -13.87 -3.47
CA ALA A 41 -8.88 -14.57 -4.18
C ALA A 41 -8.41 -15.83 -4.91
N VAL A 42 -7.22 -15.77 -5.53
CA VAL A 42 -6.73 -16.79 -6.47
C VAL A 42 -5.83 -17.83 -5.81
N VAL A 43 -4.98 -17.41 -4.87
CA VAL A 43 -3.93 -18.26 -4.30
C VAL A 43 -4.45 -18.96 -3.05
N ARG A 44 -4.45 -20.30 -3.08
CA ARG A 44 -4.71 -21.09 -1.87
C ARG A 44 -3.60 -20.85 -0.83
N PRO A 45 -3.94 -20.67 0.46
CA PRO A 45 -2.93 -20.56 1.49
C PRO A 45 -2.05 -21.82 1.46
N PRO A 46 -0.71 -21.68 1.48
CA PRO A 46 0.17 -22.84 1.45
C PRO A 46 -0.01 -23.65 2.73
N THR A 47 -0.02 -24.97 2.57
CA THR A 47 -0.09 -25.90 3.70
C THR A 47 1.23 -25.91 4.48
N VAL A 48 1.19 -26.33 5.75
CA VAL A 48 2.41 -26.51 6.56
C VAL A 48 3.39 -27.47 5.89
N ALA A 49 2.89 -28.52 5.24
CA ALA A 49 3.70 -29.48 4.50
C ALA A 49 4.40 -28.82 3.30
N GLU A 50 3.70 -28.00 2.51
CA GLU A 50 4.28 -27.26 1.38
C GLU A 50 5.35 -26.27 1.82
N LEU A 51 5.11 -25.52 2.91
CA LEU A 51 6.10 -24.59 3.46
C LEU A 51 7.32 -25.33 4.03
N THR A 52 7.10 -26.47 4.69
CA THR A 52 8.18 -27.31 5.23
C THR A 52 9.01 -27.90 4.09
N PHE A 53 8.35 -28.39 3.04
CA PHE A 53 9.01 -28.92 1.85
C PHE A 53 9.81 -27.83 1.13
N LEU A 54 9.25 -26.63 0.97
CA LEU A 54 9.96 -25.48 0.40
C LEU A 54 11.20 -25.12 1.23
N GLY A 55 11.05 -25.03 2.56
CA GLY A 55 12.16 -24.71 3.47
C GLY A 55 13.26 -25.78 3.45
N ALA A 56 12.87 -27.05 3.58
CA ALA A 56 13.81 -28.17 3.51
C ALA A 56 14.51 -28.23 2.14
N GLY A 57 13.79 -28.00 1.04
CA GLY A 57 14.35 -27.97 -0.31
C GLY A 57 15.36 -26.82 -0.51
N ILE A 58 15.09 -25.64 0.07
CA ILE A 58 16.05 -24.53 0.03
C ILE A 58 17.34 -24.87 0.80
N VAL A 59 17.22 -25.42 2.01
CA VAL A 59 18.38 -25.67 2.89
C VAL A 59 19.20 -26.88 2.44
N SER A 60 18.54 -27.94 1.96
CA SER A 60 19.20 -29.17 1.51
C SER A 60 19.73 -29.09 0.07
N SER A 61 19.43 -28.01 -0.67
CA SER A 61 19.93 -27.79 -2.01
C SER A 61 21.47 -27.68 -2.04
N GLY A 62 22.11 -28.29 -3.04
CA GLY A 62 23.55 -28.11 -3.30
C GLY A 62 23.95 -26.66 -3.63
N SER A 63 22.98 -25.79 -3.89
CA SER A 63 23.18 -24.34 -4.11
C SER A 63 23.08 -23.49 -2.84
N TRP A 64 22.95 -24.10 -1.66
CA TRP A 64 22.97 -23.36 -0.39
C TRP A 64 24.35 -22.69 -0.16
N PRO A 65 24.43 -21.41 0.24
CA PRO A 65 23.33 -20.49 0.61
C PRO A 65 22.85 -19.56 -0.52
N TRP A 66 23.34 -19.72 -1.74
CA TRP A 66 23.10 -18.80 -2.86
C TRP A 66 21.63 -18.71 -3.28
N ASN A 67 20.89 -19.81 -3.25
CA ASN A 67 19.45 -19.80 -3.52
C ASN A 67 18.68 -18.89 -2.55
N ALA A 68 18.99 -18.93 -1.25
CA ALA A 68 18.38 -18.07 -0.25
C ALA A 68 18.76 -16.60 -0.46
N VAL A 69 20.02 -16.32 -0.79
CA VAL A 69 20.49 -14.97 -1.14
C VAL A 69 19.76 -14.43 -2.37
N ILE A 70 19.57 -15.25 -3.41
CA ILE A 70 18.85 -14.86 -4.64
C ILE A 70 17.38 -14.57 -4.33
N ILE A 71 16.70 -15.43 -3.56
CA ILE A 71 15.29 -15.23 -3.19
C ILE A 71 15.14 -13.95 -2.35
N GLY A 72 16.00 -13.77 -1.33
CA GLY A 72 16.00 -12.57 -0.50
C GLY A 72 16.29 -11.30 -1.30
N GLY A 73 17.30 -11.35 -2.17
CA GLY A 73 17.65 -10.25 -3.08
C GLY A 73 16.53 -9.91 -4.05
N ALA A 74 15.86 -10.91 -4.62
CA ALA A 74 14.70 -10.72 -5.48
C ALA A 74 13.53 -10.08 -4.73
N ALA A 75 13.25 -10.50 -3.49
CA ALA A 75 12.22 -9.90 -2.65
C ALA A 75 12.52 -8.42 -2.36
N VAL A 76 13.76 -8.09 -1.99
CA VAL A 76 14.20 -6.71 -1.79
C VAL A 76 14.11 -5.90 -3.08
N GLY A 77 14.53 -6.48 -4.21
CA GLY A 77 14.43 -5.85 -5.53
C GLY A 77 13.00 -5.52 -5.93
N LEU A 78 12.05 -6.44 -5.68
CA LEU A 78 10.62 -6.21 -5.92
C LEU A 78 10.06 -5.09 -5.03
N VAL A 79 10.47 -5.03 -3.77
CA VAL A 79 10.08 -3.94 -2.86
C VAL A 79 10.62 -2.60 -3.36
N ILE A 80 11.89 -2.53 -3.75
CA ILE A 80 12.51 -1.32 -4.31
C ILE A 80 11.78 -0.88 -5.59
N LEU A 81 11.47 -1.83 -6.48
CA LEU A 81 10.72 -1.57 -7.71
C LEU A 81 9.32 -1.02 -7.39
N ALA A 82 8.61 -1.61 -6.44
CA ALA A 82 7.31 -1.12 -5.99
C ALA A 82 7.41 0.34 -5.48
N PHE A 83 8.42 0.67 -4.67
CA PHE A 83 8.67 2.05 -4.24
C PHE A 83 8.95 2.99 -5.41
N ALA A 84 9.74 2.56 -6.40
CA ALA A 84 10.04 3.36 -7.59
C ALA A 84 8.78 3.62 -8.44
N LEU A 85 7.93 2.61 -8.63
CA LEU A 85 6.66 2.75 -9.36
C LEU A 85 5.67 3.66 -8.62
N VAL A 86 5.52 3.49 -7.30
CA VAL A 86 4.70 4.37 -6.45
C VAL A 86 5.24 5.79 -6.48
N ALA A 87 6.55 5.99 -6.40
CA ALA A 87 7.16 7.31 -6.48
C ALA A 87 6.91 7.98 -7.83
N THR A 88 7.05 7.23 -8.93
CA THR A 88 6.78 7.69 -10.29
C THR A 88 5.32 8.12 -10.44
N ALA A 89 4.38 7.27 -10.05
CA ALA A 89 2.97 7.59 -10.12
C ALA A 89 2.58 8.80 -9.26
N ASN A 90 3.11 8.92 -8.05
CA ASN A 90 2.86 10.10 -7.21
C ASN A 90 3.48 11.38 -7.79
N ALA A 91 4.67 11.31 -8.38
CA ALA A 91 5.29 12.45 -9.06
C ALA A 91 4.42 12.94 -10.22
N VAL A 92 3.92 12.01 -11.04
CA VAL A 92 2.99 12.29 -12.14
C VAL A 92 1.69 12.89 -11.62
N LEU A 93 1.09 12.32 -10.57
CA LEU A 93 -0.13 12.87 -9.97
C LEU A 93 0.07 14.30 -9.47
N ILE A 94 1.19 14.59 -8.81
CA ILE A 94 1.53 15.94 -8.36
C ILE A 94 1.68 16.88 -9.56
N GLY A 95 2.39 16.47 -10.62
CA GLY A 95 2.53 17.24 -11.86
C GLY A 95 1.18 17.54 -12.53
N LEU A 96 0.29 16.55 -12.61
CA LEU A 96 -1.06 16.72 -13.16
C LEU A 96 -1.91 17.69 -12.32
N ILE A 97 -1.86 17.57 -11.00
CA ILE A 97 -2.59 18.45 -10.06
C ILE A 97 -2.08 19.90 -10.17
N GLU A 98 -0.76 20.08 -10.28
CA GLU A 98 -0.09 21.38 -10.35
C GLU A 98 0.03 21.94 -11.77
N ARG A 99 -0.46 21.20 -12.79
CA ARG A 99 -0.38 21.55 -14.21
C ARG A 99 1.05 21.85 -14.67
N ARG A 100 2.01 21.03 -14.25
CA ARG A 100 3.42 21.14 -14.63
C ARG A 100 3.99 19.80 -15.10
N ALA A 101 5.06 19.87 -15.88
CA ALA A 101 5.81 18.68 -16.28
C ALA A 101 6.45 17.99 -15.06
N THR A 102 6.42 16.66 -15.07
CA THR A 102 7.09 15.84 -14.05
C THR A 102 8.55 15.68 -14.43
N SER A 103 9.47 15.91 -13.50
CA SER A 103 10.90 15.72 -13.71
C SER A 103 11.40 14.41 -13.08
N GLY A 104 12.48 13.83 -13.61
CA GLY A 104 13.16 12.70 -12.95
C GLY A 104 13.64 13.03 -11.54
N GLY A 105 13.98 14.29 -11.27
CA GLY A 105 14.31 14.78 -9.93
C GLY A 105 13.15 14.69 -8.95
N ASP A 106 11.91 14.90 -9.39
CA ASP A 106 10.72 14.75 -8.53
C ASP A 106 10.50 13.30 -8.13
N ILE A 107 10.69 12.37 -9.08
CA ILE A 107 10.60 10.92 -8.84
C ILE A 107 11.65 10.51 -7.81
N GLY A 108 12.91 10.90 -8.00
CA GLY A 108 14.02 10.58 -7.08
C GLY A 108 13.78 11.11 -5.66
N ARG A 109 13.28 12.34 -5.53
CA ARG A 109 12.95 12.92 -4.21
C ARG A 109 11.84 12.14 -3.51
N ILE A 110 10.75 11.83 -4.21
CA ILE A 110 9.64 11.06 -3.62
C ILE A 110 10.10 9.65 -3.27
N PHE A 111 10.92 9.02 -4.11
CA PHE A 111 11.47 7.69 -3.85
C PHE A 111 12.30 7.66 -2.56
N VAL A 112 13.25 8.58 -2.39
CA VAL A 112 14.08 8.66 -1.17
C VAL A 112 13.22 8.94 0.07
N VAL A 113 12.25 9.85 -0.04
CA VAL A 113 11.30 10.12 1.07
C VAL A 113 10.53 8.86 1.45
N SER A 114 10.00 8.12 0.47
CA SER A 114 9.24 6.90 0.71
C SER A 114 10.09 5.80 1.36
N LEU A 115 11.35 5.63 0.94
CA LEU A 115 12.27 4.69 1.58
C LEU A 115 12.52 5.02 3.06
N VAL A 116 12.80 6.29 3.37
CA VAL A 116 13.00 6.74 4.75
C VAL A 116 11.73 6.55 5.58
N ALA A 117 10.58 6.89 5.00
CA ALA A 117 9.29 6.74 5.66
C ALA A 117 8.89 5.27 5.92
N ALA A 118 9.44 4.33 5.16
CA ALA A 118 9.19 2.90 5.30
C ALA A 118 10.03 2.22 6.40
N LEU A 119 11.11 2.86 6.89
CA LEU A 119 11.99 2.27 7.89
C LEU A 119 11.26 1.81 9.16
N PRO A 120 10.33 2.58 9.77
CA PRO A 120 9.59 2.13 10.94
C PRO A 120 8.73 0.89 10.66
N ALA A 121 8.11 0.82 9.47
CA ALA A 121 7.34 -0.34 9.07
C ALA A 121 8.24 -1.57 8.84
N ALA A 122 9.42 -1.40 8.25
CA ALA A 122 10.40 -2.48 8.09
C ALA A 122 10.86 -3.03 9.45
N LEU A 123 11.14 -2.15 10.43
CA LEU A 123 11.42 -2.54 11.81
C LEU A 123 10.24 -3.31 12.43
N ALA A 124 9.01 -2.81 12.27
CA ALA A 124 7.82 -3.48 12.77
C ALA A 124 7.59 -4.86 12.14
N VAL A 125 7.86 -5.02 10.83
CA VAL A 125 7.85 -6.33 10.17
C VAL A 125 8.85 -7.28 10.82
N MET A 126 10.08 -6.84 11.07
CA MET A 126 11.08 -7.68 11.77
C MET A 126 10.59 -8.10 13.16
N VAL A 127 10.01 -7.17 13.92
CA VAL A 127 9.43 -7.47 15.24
C VAL A 127 8.29 -8.49 15.13
N VAL A 128 7.37 -8.31 14.18
CA VAL A 128 6.28 -9.26 13.91
C VAL A 128 6.83 -10.63 13.53
N SER A 129 7.87 -10.71 12.68
CA SER A 129 8.48 -11.98 12.28
C SER A 129 9.11 -12.71 13.47
N VAL A 130 9.85 -12.01 14.33
CA VAL A 130 10.45 -12.60 15.55
C VAL A 130 9.35 -13.04 16.53
N ALA A 131 8.33 -12.20 16.74
CA ALA A 131 7.19 -12.53 17.58
C ALA A 131 6.43 -13.76 17.03
N ALA A 132 6.24 -13.87 15.72
CA ALA A 132 5.53 -14.98 15.09
C ALA A 132 6.23 -16.32 15.35
N VAL A 133 7.56 -16.38 15.27
CA VAL A 133 8.33 -17.60 15.57
C VAL A 133 8.10 -18.05 17.02
N THR A 134 8.25 -17.12 17.97
CA THR A 134 8.11 -17.44 19.41
C THR A 134 6.67 -17.78 19.81
N ILE A 135 5.68 -17.07 19.26
CA ILE A 135 4.26 -17.29 19.54
C ILE A 135 3.77 -18.57 18.87
N ALA A 136 4.20 -18.87 17.63
CA ALA A 136 3.81 -20.10 16.95
C ALA A 136 4.26 -21.33 17.75
N GLN A 137 5.52 -21.38 18.21
CA GLN A 137 6.00 -22.50 19.02
C GLN A 137 5.15 -22.73 20.27
N ARG A 138 4.73 -21.66 20.96
CA ARG A 138 3.84 -21.76 22.13
C ARG A 138 2.42 -22.18 21.74
N ALA A 139 1.88 -21.60 20.68
CA ALA A 139 0.50 -21.81 20.24
C ALA A 139 0.26 -23.24 19.72
N PHE A 140 1.23 -23.85 19.04
CA PHE A 140 1.12 -25.21 18.50
C PHE A 140 1.43 -26.31 19.54
N ASN A 141 2.26 -26.03 20.55
CA ASN A 141 2.62 -27.00 21.57
C ASN A 141 1.73 -26.94 22.83
N ALA A 142 0.84 -25.95 22.95
CA ALA A 142 -0.06 -25.83 24.09
C ALA A 142 -1.17 -26.90 24.06
N PRO A 143 -1.39 -27.66 25.15
CA PRO A 143 -2.41 -28.71 25.23
C PRO A 143 -3.85 -28.16 25.39
N ASP A 144 -4.08 -26.87 25.16
CA ASP A 144 -5.36 -26.20 25.41
C ASP A 144 -6.41 -26.54 24.32
N PRO A 145 -7.59 -27.07 24.70
CA PRO A 145 -8.68 -27.38 23.78
C PRO A 145 -9.42 -26.14 23.27
N SER A 146 -9.27 -24.96 23.90
CA SER A 146 -10.02 -23.76 23.54
C SER A 146 -9.32 -22.95 22.43
N GLY A 147 -9.95 -22.92 21.25
CA GLY A 147 -9.47 -22.18 20.07
C GLY A 147 -8.30 -22.86 19.36
N GLY A 148 -8.46 -23.20 18.09
CA GLY A 148 -7.39 -23.83 17.30
C GLY A 148 -6.08 -23.02 17.29
N PRO A 149 -4.93 -23.66 17.01
CA PRO A 149 -3.61 -23.04 17.13
C PRO A 149 -3.46 -21.75 16.31
N VAL A 150 -4.16 -21.65 15.18
CA VAL A 150 -4.19 -20.44 14.34
C VAL A 150 -4.81 -19.26 15.09
N MET A 151 -5.94 -19.46 15.77
CA MET A 151 -6.61 -18.38 16.50
C MET A 151 -5.72 -17.86 17.62
N ARG A 152 -5.06 -18.76 18.37
CA ARG A 152 -4.08 -18.39 19.42
C ARG A 152 -2.88 -17.62 18.88
N MET A 153 -2.38 -18.01 17.70
CA MET A 153 -1.29 -17.30 17.05
C MET A 153 -1.73 -15.90 16.62
N VAL A 154 -2.91 -15.76 16.02
CA VAL A 154 -3.46 -14.45 15.59
C VAL A 154 -3.71 -13.54 16.79
N THR A 155 -4.34 -14.03 17.86
CA THR A 155 -4.59 -13.22 19.06
C THR A 155 -3.29 -12.82 19.76
N GLY A 156 -2.29 -13.71 19.82
CA GLY A 156 -0.97 -13.40 20.34
C GLY A 156 -0.21 -12.37 19.49
N LEU A 157 -0.40 -12.39 18.17
CA LEU A 157 0.23 -11.44 17.23
C LEU A 157 -0.50 -10.10 17.12
N ALA A 158 -1.76 -10.02 17.54
CA ALA A 158 -2.60 -8.83 17.43
C ALA A 158 -1.92 -7.50 17.84
N PRO A 159 -1.23 -7.37 18.99
CA PRO A 159 -0.56 -6.11 19.35
C PRO A 159 0.56 -5.72 18.36
N TYR A 160 1.31 -6.69 17.84
CA TYR A 160 2.37 -6.45 16.88
C TYR A 160 1.82 -6.09 15.50
N LEU A 161 0.71 -6.72 15.09
CA LEU A 161 0.00 -6.38 13.87
C LEU A 161 -0.61 -4.97 13.95
N ALA A 162 -1.13 -4.57 15.12
CA ALA A 162 -1.61 -3.21 15.36
C ALA A 162 -0.47 -2.18 15.25
N LEU A 163 0.70 -2.46 15.84
CA LEU A 163 1.90 -1.63 15.69
C LEU A 163 2.36 -1.53 14.23
N LEU A 164 2.36 -2.64 13.50
CA LEU A 164 2.67 -2.64 12.06
C LEU A 164 1.68 -1.77 11.27
N GLY A 165 0.38 -1.92 11.51
CA GLY A 165 -0.65 -1.09 10.87
C GLY A 165 -0.45 0.41 11.17
N LEU A 166 -0.13 0.75 12.42
CA LEU A 166 0.13 2.14 12.83
C LEU A 166 1.37 2.72 12.15
N THR A 167 2.48 1.97 12.10
CA THR A 167 3.73 2.43 11.46
C THR A 167 3.58 2.58 9.96
N ILE A 168 2.84 1.69 9.29
CA ILE A 168 2.50 1.83 7.86
C ILE A 168 1.65 3.09 7.63
N ALA A 169 0.58 3.29 8.42
CA ALA A 169 -0.30 4.43 8.26
C ALA A 169 0.43 5.77 8.51
N ALA A 170 1.23 5.83 9.57
CA ALA A 170 2.05 7.00 9.90
C ALA A 170 3.11 7.28 8.82
N GLY A 171 3.81 6.23 8.37
CA GLY A 171 4.81 6.33 7.30
C GLY A 171 4.21 6.80 5.98
N ALA A 172 3.04 6.28 5.59
CA ALA A 172 2.34 6.69 4.38
C ALA A 172 1.89 8.16 4.43
N ALA A 173 1.33 8.60 5.57
CA ALA A 173 0.95 10.00 5.77
C ALA A 173 2.18 10.94 5.74
N PHE A 174 3.26 10.54 6.43
CA PHE A 174 4.52 11.26 6.43
C PHE A 174 5.12 11.36 5.02
N ALA A 175 5.21 10.25 4.28
CA ALA A 175 5.71 10.23 2.90
C ALA A 175 4.86 11.11 1.97
N ALA A 176 3.54 11.10 2.13
CA ALA A 176 2.63 11.94 1.38
C ALA A 176 2.93 13.44 1.60
N VAL A 177 3.13 13.86 2.86
CA VAL A 177 3.44 15.26 3.18
C VAL A 177 4.86 15.63 2.72
N ALA A 178 5.86 14.87 3.16
CA ALA A 178 7.27 15.13 2.86
C ALA A 178 7.56 15.10 1.35
N GLY A 179 6.97 14.16 0.60
CA GLY A 179 7.17 14.05 -0.85
C GLY A 179 6.66 15.29 -1.59
N ARG A 180 5.48 15.81 -1.22
CA ARG A 180 4.94 17.05 -1.80
C ARG A 180 5.77 18.28 -1.43
N LEU A 181 6.27 18.36 -0.20
CA LEU A 181 7.14 19.45 0.23
C LEU A 181 8.50 19.45 -0.49
N ALA A 182 9.07 18.27 -0.69
CA ALA A 182 10.34 18.10 -1.42
C ALA A 182 10.21 18.53 -2.88
N VAL A 183 9.04 18.30 -3.48
CA VAL A 183 8.76 18.62 -4.87
C VAL A 183 8.37 20.09 -5.07
N ARG A 184 7.43 20.63 -4.27
CA ARG A 184 6.86 21.98 -4.47
C ARG A 184 7.83 23.12 -4.21
N ARG A 185 8.61 23.04 -3.13
CA ARG A 185 9.41 24.18 -2.67
C ARG A 185 10.84 24.16 -3.23
N GLY A 186 11.17 23.22 -4.12
CA GLY A 186 12.57 22.95 -4.51
C GLY A 186 13.48 22.64 -3.31
N ASN A 187 12.87 22.37 -2.15
CA ASN A 187 13.56 22.17 -0.90
C ASN A 187 14.25 20.80 -0.95
N GLY A 188 15.52 20.75 -0.55
CA GLY A 188 16.24 19.48 -0.43
C GLY A 188 15.46 18.48 0.43
N VAL A 189 15.57 17.19 0.11
CA VAL A 189 14.85 16.09 0.77
C VAL A 189 14.95 16.18 2.29
N LEU A 190 16.13 16.51 2.82
CA LEU A 190 16.36 16.66 4.27
C LEU A 190 15.47 17.73 4.92
N ARG A 191 15.29 18.88 4.26
CA ARG A 191 14.45 19.96 4.79
C ARG A 191 12.98 19.55 4.79
N ALA A 192 12.54 18.85 3.73
CA ALA A 192 11.18 18.32 3.64
C ALA A 192 10.89 17.25 4.72
N LEU A 193 11.84 16.34 4.96
CA LEU A 193 11.73 15.34 6.03
C LEU A 193 11.63 15.98 7.43
N ARG A 194 12.38 17.05 7.68
CA ARG A 194 12.37 17.77 8.97
C ARG A 194 11.07 18.55 9.21
N SER A 195 10.49 19.16 8.18
CA SER A 195 9.27 19.98 8.33
C SER A 195 7.97 19.17 8.27
N ALA A 196 8.00 17.99 7.65
CA ALA A 196 6.80 17.17 7.45
C ALA A 196 6.04 16.80 8.73
N PRO A 197 6.66 16.43 9.88
CA PRO A 197 5.90 16.07 11.07
C PRO A 197 5.06 17.22 11.61
N ALA A 198 5.64 18.41 11.69
CA ALA A 198 4.97 19.60 12.21
C ALA A 198 3.82 20.06 11.30
N ILE A 199 3.97 19.88 9.99
CA ILE A 199 2.92 20.19 9.00
C ILE A 199 1.83 19.11 9.03
N ALA A 200 2.21 17.83 9.13
CA ALA A 200 1.26 16.74 9.25
C ALA A 200 0.37 16.95 10.48
N VAL A 201 0.91 17.26 11.65
CA VAL A 201 0.09 17.49 12.84
C VAL A 201 -0.90 18.66 12.66
N ARG A 202 -0.50 19.72 11.95
CA ARG A 202 -1.32 20.93 11.75
C ARG A 202 -2.41 20.80 10.67
N ALA A 203 -2.14 20.14 9.56
CA ALA A 203 -2.97 20.13 8.35
C ALA A 203 -4.29 19.32 8.45
N ALA A 204 -4.79 19.02 9.66
CA ALA A 204 -5.85 18.02 9.90
C ALA A 204 -5.54 16.65 9.26
N SER A 205 -4.25 16.32 9.15
CA SER A 205 -3.73 15.18 8.39
C SER A 205 -4.19 13.85 8.97
N ALA A 206 -4.36 13.76 10.30
CA ALA A 206 -4.76 12.53 10.97
C ALA A 206 -6.16 12.08 10.54
N SER A 207 -7.14 13.00 10.51
CA SER A 207 -8.50 12.68 10.07
C SER A 207 -8.52 12.28 8.59
N HIS A 208 -7.76 12.97 7.73
CA HIS A 208 -7.68 12.58 6.33
C HIS A 208 -7.02 11.22 6.13
N ALA A 209 -5.88 10.98 6.79
CA ALA A 209 -5.17 9.71 6.76
C ALA A 209 -6.07 8.56 7.23
N MET A 210 -6.81 8.74 8.31
CA MET A 210 -7.79 7.76 8.81
C MET A 210 -8.91 7.51 7.81
N VAL A 211 -9.49 8.55 7.20
CA VAL A 211 -10.56 8.38 6.19
C VAL A 211 -10.05 7.68 4.95
N VAL A 212 -8.85 8.03 4.47
CA VAL A 212 -8.23 7.37 3.31
C VAL A 212 -7.94 5.91 3.63
N LEU A 213 -7.35 5.63 4.79
CA LEU A 213 -7.06 4.26 5.23
C LEU A 213 -8.36 3.45 5.33
N ALA A 214 -9.40 3.99 5.95
CA ALA A 214 -10.70 3.33 6.05
C ALA A 214 -11.31 3.07 4.66
N ALA A 215 -11.30 4.06 3.76
CA ALA A 215 -11.80 3.90 2.41
C ALA A 215 -11.02 2.83 1.61
N GLN A 216 -9.69 2.81 1.75
CA GLN A 216 -8.83 1.82 1.13
C GLN A 216 -9.10 0.42 1.69
N LEU A 217 -9.26 0.27 3.01
CA LEU A 217 -9.59 -1.01 3.64
C LEU A 217 -10.97 -1.53 3.21
N VAL A 218 -11.98 -0.65 3.17
CA VAL A 218 -13.32 -0.99 2.66
C VAL A 218 -13.24 -1.43 1.21
N PHE A 219 -12.50 -0.69 0.37
CA PHE A 219 -12.34 -1.03 -1.03
C PHE A 219 -11.55 -2.33 -1.26
N LEU A 220 -10.50 -2.58 -0.47
CA LEU A 220 -9.76 -3.85 -0.47
C LEU A 220 -10.65 -5.03 -0.07
N CYS A 221 -11.44 -4.87 1.00
CA CYS A 221 -12.36 -5.89 1.48
C CYS A 221 -13.41 -6.21 0.39
N PHE A 222 -14.06 -5.19 -0.15
CA PHE A 222 -15.02 -5.32 -1.25
C PHE A 222 -14.41 -6.03 -2.46
N SER A 223 -13.23 -5.59 -2.90
CA SER A 223 -12.52 -6.17 -4.05
C SER A 223 -12.17 -7.64 -3.81
N THR A 224 -11.74 -7.98 -2.60
CA THR A 224 -11.37 -9.35 -2.21
C THR A 224 -12.58 -10.27 -2.23
N LEU A 225 -13.70 -9.84 -1.64
CA LEU A 225 -14.94 -10.61 -1.63
C LEU A 225 -15.47 -10.81 -3.05
N LEU A 226 -15.50 -9.75 -3.87
CA LEU A 226 -15.97 -9.83 -5.24
C LEU A 226 -15.11 -10.78 -6.08
N LEU A 227 -13.78 -10.64 -6.03
CA LEU A 227 -12.88 -11.53 -6.76
C LEU A 227 -12.96 -12.97 -6.24
N GLY A 228 -13.12 -13.18 -4.93
CA GLY A 228 -13.32 -14.52 -4.37
C GLY A 228 -14.58 -15.21 -4.90
N VAL A 229 -15.70 -14.49 -4.97
CA VAL A 229 -16.97 -15.01 -5.53
C VAL A 229 -16.81 -15.35 -7.01
N LEU A 230 -16.14 -14.49 -7.79
CA LEU A 230 -15.90 -14.72 -9.21
C LEU A 230 -14.92 -15.87 -9.47
N TRP A 231 -13.91 -16.04 -8.61
CA TRP A 231 -12.91 -17.08 -8.75
C TRP A 231 -13.43 -18.47 -8.35
N ALA A 232 -14.33 -18.57 -7.38
CA ALA A 232 -14.84 -19.85 -6.87
C ALA A 232 -15.28 -20.86 -7.97
N PRO A 233 -16.13 -20.51 -8.95
CA PRO A 233 -16.50 -21.44 -10.02
C PRO A 233 -15.32 -21.80 -10.94
N ILE A 234 -14.43 -20.84 -11.21
CA ILE A 234 -13.22 -21.05 -12.04
C ILE A 234 -12.29 -22.06 -11.35
N GLY A 235 -12.01 -21.84 -10.06
CA GLY A 235 -11.17 -22.72 -9.26
C GLY A 235 -11.74 -24.14 -9.15
N ALA A 236 -13.06 -24.29 -9.01
CA ALA A 236 -13.72 -25.59 -8.97
C ALA A 236 -13.56 -26.37 -10.30
N GLN A 237 -13.69 -25.69 -11.44
CA GLN A 237 -13.50 -26.31 -12.76
C GLN A 237 -12.04 -26.66 -13.04
N LEU A 238 -11.10 -25.80 -12.63
CA LEU A 238 -9.66 -26.07 -12.79
C LEU A 238 -9.18 -27.25 -11.93
N THR A 239 -9.82 -27.49 -10.79
CA THR A 239 -9.45 -28.58 -9.88
C THR A 239 -10.14 -29.91 -10.19
N SER A 240 -11.28 -29.90 -10.88
CA SER A 240 -12.04 -31.11 -11.23
C SER A 240 -11.42 -31.93 -12.36
N GLY A 241 -10.31 -31.48 -12.96
CA GLY A 241 -9.57 -32.22 -13.99
C GLY A 241 -10.20 -32.21 -15.38
N GLY A 242 -11.24 -31.40 -15.62
CA GLY A 242 -11.99 -31.31 -16.89
C GLY A 242 -11.23 -30.71 -18.08
N GLY A 243 -9.94 -30.39 -17.93
CA GLY A 243 -9.15 -29.69 -18.95
C GLY A 243 -9.53 -28.21 -19.07
N PHE A 244 -8.79 -27.47 -19.90
CA PHE A 244 -9.05 -26.06 -20.19
C PHE A 244 -9.98 -25.96 -21.42
N ASP A 245 -11.25 -25.64 -21.20
CA ASP A 245 -12.22 -25.43 -22.29
C ASP A 245 -12.42 -23.94 -22.61
N ILE A 246 -13.18 -23.65 -23.67
CA ILE A 246 -13.47 -22.28 -24.10
C ILE A 246 -14.25 -21.51 -23.02
N ALA A 247 -15.09 -22.20 -22.25
CA ALA A 247 -15.88 -21.58 -21.18
C ALA A 247 -14.98 -21.06 -20.04
N ILE A 248 -14.03 -21.86 -19.58
CA ILE A 248 -13.00 -21.47 -18.60
C ILE A 248 -12.19 -20.29 -19.16
N GLY A 249 -11.79 -20.34 -20.43
CA GLY A 249 -11.10 -19.24 -21.09
C GLY A 249 -11.87 -17.92 -21.04
N LEU A 250 -13.16 -17.94 -21.36
CA LEU A 250 -14.03 -16.76 -21.31
C LEU A 250 -14.24 -16.26 -19.87
N LEU A 251 -14.39 -17.16 -18.90
CA LEU A 251 -14.50 -16.80 -17.48
C LEU A 251 -13.22 -16.12 -16.96
N LEU A 252 -12.05 -16.61 -17.36
CA LEU A 252 -10.77 -15.99 -17.00
C LEU A 252 -10.61 -14.59 -17.60
N VAL A 253 -11.00 -14.40 -18.86
CA VAL A 253 -10.99 -13.07 -19.49
C VAL A 253 -11.93 -12.11 -18.74
N GLY A 254 -13.15 -12.56 -18.41
CA GLY A 254 -14.09 -11.77 -17.61
C GLY A 254 -13.56 -11.43 -16.22
N PHE A 255 -12.93 -12.39 -15.55
CA PHE A 255 -12.29 -12.20 -14.25
C PHE A 255 -11.17 -11.15 -14.30
N VAL A 256 -10.27 -11.25 -15.29
CA VAL A 256 -9.18 -10.29 -15.49
C VAL A 256 -9.74 -8.90 -15.82
N ALA A 257 -10.77 -8.80 -16.66
CA ALA A 257 -11.41 -7.52 -16.96
C ALA A 257 -12.00 -6.85 -15.71
N ILE A 258 -12.70 -7.60 -14.86
CA ILE A 258 -13.24 -7.10 -13.60
C ILE A 258 -12.11 -6.67 -12.65
N TRP A 259 -11.04 -7.46 -12.55
CA TRP A 259 -9.87 -7.09 -11.76
C TRP A 259 -9.23 -5.77 -12.24
N LEU A 260 -9.06 -5.58 -13.56
CA LEU A 260 -8.53 -4.33 -14.12
C LEU A 260 -9.45 -3.14 -13.82
N CYS A 261 -10.78 -3.31 -13.87
CA CYS A 261 -11.73 -2.29 -13.45
C CYS A 261 -11.58 -1.92 -11.96
N LEU A 262 -11.38 -2.91 -11.09
CA LEU A 262 -11.10 -2.67 -9.67
C LEU A 262 -9.77 -1.95 -9.46
N VAL A 263 -8.73 -2.28 -10.23
CA VAL A 263 -7.44 -1.58 -10.21
C VAL A 263 -7.61 -0.12 -10.61
N LEU A 264 -8.41 0.18 -11.63
CA LEU A 264 -8.72 1.56 -12.04
C LEU A 264 -9.53 2.31 -10.97
N ALA A 265 -10.53 1.67 -10.36
CA ALA A 265 -11.32 2.27 -9.28
C ALA A 265 -10.46 2.56 -8.04
N GLY A 266 -9.56 1.63 -7.66
CA GLY A 266 -8.56 1.86 -6.63
C GLY A 266 -7.59 2.97 -7.02
N GLY A 267 -7.25 3.09 -8.30
CA GLY A 267 -6.48 4.19 -8.85
C GLY A 267 -7.16 5.55 -8.71
N ALA A 268 -8.45 5.64 -9.00
CA ALA A 268 -9.24 6.84 -8.79
C ALA A 268 -9.30 7.23 -7.30
N LEU A 269 -9.45 6.24 -6.39
CA LEU A 269 -9.38 6.47 -4.95
C LEU A 269 -8.02 7.01 -4.50
N HIS A 270 -6.92 6.45 -5.04
CA HIS A 270 -5.56 6.92 -4.77
C HIS A 270 -5.34 8.34 -5.30
N ALA A 271 -5.78 8.62 -6.53
CA ALA A 271 -5.71 9.96 -7.13
C ALA A 271 -6.52 10.98 -6.31
N TRP A 272 -7.69 10.61 -5.80
CA TRP A 272 -8.52 11.44 -4.93
C TRP A 272 -7.81 11.79 -3.62
N SER A 273 -7.20 10.79 -2.97
CA SER A 273 -6.37 11.03 -1.79
C SER A 273 -5.21 11.96 -2.14
N ALA A 274 -4.54 11.73 -3.26
CA ALA A 274 -3.39 12.50 -3.66
C ALA A 274 -3.73 13.98 -3.95
N ALA A 275 -4.86 14.24 -4.59
CA ALA A 275 -5.41 15.58 -4.81
C ALA A 275 -5.82 16.26 -3.50
N THR A 276 -6.44 15.52 -2.58
CA THR A 276 -6.89 16.06 -1.29
C THR A 276 -5.71 16.51 -0.44
N TRP A 277 -4.66 15.69 -0.31
CA TRP A 277 -3.40 16.09 0.34
C TRP A 277 -2.80 17.36 -0.27
N SER A 278 -2.78 17.42 -1.60
CA SER A 278 -2.20 18.55 -2.34
C SER A 278 -2.94 19.87 -2.07
N ARG A 279 -4.26 19.80 -1.88
CA ARG A 279 -5.09 20.97 -1.53
C ARG A 279 -4.95 21.38 -0.08
N LEU A 280 -4.95 20.41 0.85
CA LEU A 280 -4.75 20.69 2.28
C LEU A 280 -3.43 21.42 2.52
N LEU A 281 -2.34 20.94 1.90
CA LEU A 281 -1.02 21.57 2.03
C LEU A 281 -0.89 22.91 1.30
N ALA A 282 -1.72 23.17 0.27
CA ALA A 282 -1.70 24.46 -0.42
C ALA A 282 -2.41 25.54 0.41
N ALA A 283 -3.48 25.18 1.13
CA ALA A 283 -4.19 26.11 2.01
C ALA A 283 -3.29 26.60 3.15
N ASP A 284 -2.55 25.71 3.80
CA ASP A 284 -1.64 26.07 4.90
C ASP A 284 -0.49 26.98 4.44
N ALA A 285 0.01 26.80 3.20
CA ALA A 285 1.06 27.64 2.65
C ALA A 285 0.60 29.10 2.41
N LEU A 286 -0.67 29.31 2.11
CA LEU A 286 -1.24 30.66 1.98
C LEU A 286 -1.38 31.35 3.33
N GLU A 287 -1.71 30.62 4.39
CA GLU A 287 -1.79 31.17 5.75
C GLU A 287 -0.41 31.66 6.25
N GLU A 288 0.66 30.90 5.99
CA GLU A 288 2.04 31.32 6.31
C GLU A 288 2.45 32.63 5.59
N THR A 289 1.92 32.90 4.40
CA THR A 289 2.25 34.13 3.65
C THR A 289 1.41 35.34 4.03
N VAL A 290 0.23 35.12 4.62
CA VAL A 290 -0.72 36.19 4.98
C VAL A 290 -0.52 36.68 6.41
N GLU A 291 0.19 35.95 7.28
CA GLU A 291 0.67 36.48 8.57
C GLU A 291 1.74 37.56 8.32
N PRO A 292 1.41 38.86 8.43
CA PRO A 292 2.31 39.93 7.99
C PRO A 292 3.33 40.24 9.06
N ALA A 293 4.42 40.83 8.60
CA ALA A 293 5.49 41.54 9.31
C ALA A 293 5.02 42.71 10.21
N TRP A 294 3.90 42.59 10.91
CA TRP A 294 3.44 43.54 11.91
C TRP A 294 3.78 43.00 13.31
N LYS A 295 5.07 43.03 13.62
CA LYS A 295 5.53 43.20 15.00
C LYS A 295 5.91 44.68 15.12
N PRO A 296 5.24 45.47 15.98
CA PRO A 296 5.73 46.79 16.34
C PRO A 296 7.11 46.70 17.01
#